data_AF-A0A1S1HP38-F1
#
_entry.id   AF-A0A1S1HP38-F1
#
_cell.length_a   1.000
_cell.length_b   1.000
_cell.length_c   1.000
_cell.angle_alpha   90.00
_cell.angle_beta   90.00
_cell.angle_gamma   90.00
#
_symmetry.space_group_name_H-M   'P 1'
#
loop_
_entity.id
_entity.type
_entity.pdbx_description
1 polymer ?
#
loop_
_entity_poly.entity_id
_entity_poly.type
_entity_poly.pdbx_seq_one_letter_code
_entity_poly.pdbx_strand_id
1 'polypeptide(L)'
;MTIILTVVFIILLLFIVGWGISIYNSLISTRNQVDNQFANIDVILKQRADQIPQLVTITEKAMEHEKSLFTSLSDARQRYLNAQQVDDKISASNEMGRVLSRIVAVAENYPTLISGEQFSQLQIALSEVEDKLAQRREGFNDATTEYNTAIQMFPNSIIAGFFNFKLLPLLDISDDEKKYNGIQFK
;
A
#
# COMPACT_ATOMS: atom_id res chain seq x y z
N MET A 1 36.87 -23.32 -39.47
CA MET A 1 35.42 -23.47 -39.22
C MET A 1 35.11 -23.54 -37.72
N THR A 2 35.74 -24.46 -36.98
CA THR A 2 35.55 -24.61 -35.52
C THR A 2 35.87 -23.35 -34.72
N ILE A 3 37.03 -22.71 -34.94
CA ILE A 3 37.43 -21.47 -34.23
C ILE A 3 36.41 -20.35 -34.47
N ILE A 4 35.94 -20.19 -35.71
CA ILE A 4 34.93 -19.16 -36.06
C ILE A 4 33.60 -19.44 -35.34
N LEU A 5 33.15 -20.71 -35.31
CA LEU A 5 31.95 -21.09 -34.58
C LEU A 5 32.09 -20.85 -33.07
N THR A 6 33.25 -21.14 -32.49
CA THR A 6 33.55 -20.87 -31.07
C THR A 6 33.53 -19.38 -30.76
N VAL A 7 34.15 -18.55 -31.62
CA VAL A 7 34.16 -17.08 -31.44
C VAL A 7 32.73 -16.51 -31.57
N VAL A 8 31.96 -16.95 -32.56
CA VAL A 8 30.55 -16.54 -32.72
C VAL A 8 29.72 -16.94 -31.50
N PHE A 9 29.90 -18.15 -30.99
CA PHE A 9 29.21 -18.61 -29.78
C PHE A 9 29.55 -17.76 -28.55
N ILE A 10 30.83 -17.43 -28.35
CA ILE A 10 31.26 -16.58 -27.23
C ILE A 10 30.67 -15.17 -27.34
N ILE A 11 30.67 -14.58 -28.54
CA ILE A 11 30.09 -13.24 -28.77
C ILE A 11 28.58 -13.27 -28.46
N LEU A 12 27.87 -14.30 -28.93
CA LEU A 12 26.44 -14.46 -28.65
C LEU A 12 26.17 -14.60 -27.14
N LEU A 13 26.98 -15.40 -26.44
CA LEU A 13 26.86 -15.57 -25.00
C LEU A 13 27.08 -14.26 -24.25
N LEU A 14 28.11 -13.49 -24.61
CA LEU A 14 28.39 -12.18 -24.02
C LEU A 14 27.24 -11.20 -24.25
N PHE A 15 26.63 -11.23 -25.43
CA PHE A 15 25.46 -10.40 -25.74
C PHE A 15 24.25 -10.75 -24.86
N ILE A 16 23.95 -12.04 -24.69
CA ILE A 16 22.85 -12.51 -23.83
C ILE A 16 23.08 -12.11 -22.37
N VAL A 17 24.30 -12.28 -21.86
CA VAL A 17 24.65 -11.90 -20.49
C VAL A 17 24.55 -10.39 -20.29
N GLY A 18 25.11 -9.60 -21.21
CA GLY A 18 25.05 -8.13 -21.15
C GLY A 18 23.60 -7.62 -21.18
N TRP A 19 22.76 -8.24 -22.00
CA TRP A 19 21.34 -7.93 -22.06
C TRP A 19 20.59 -8.29 -20.77
N GLY A 20 20.88 -9.45 -20.19
CA GLY A 20 20.29 -9.86 -18.90
C GLY A 20 20.66 -8.92 -17.75
N ILE A 21 21.91 -8.45 -17.70
CA ILE A 21 22.36 -7.45 -16.72
C ILE A 21 21.59 -6.14 -16.89
N SER A 22 21.34 -5.71 -18.12
CA SER A 22 20.57 -4.49 -18.40
C SER A 22 19.15 -4.57 -17.86
N ILE A 23 18.45 -5.69 -18.11
CA ILE A 23 17.10 -5.92 -17.59
C ILE A 23 17.10 -5.95 -16.06
N TYR A 24 18.04 -6.68 -15.45
CA TYR A 24 18.13 -6.77 -13.98
C TYR A 24 18.28 -5.37 -13.35
N ASN A 25 19.18 -4.53 -13.89
CA ASN A 25 19.38 -3.17 -13.40
C ASN A 25 18.14 -2.30 -13.60
N SER A 26 17.41 -2.46 -14.72
CA SER A 26 16.15 -1.77 -14.95
C SER A 26 15.08 -2.16 -13.93
N LEU A 27 14.95 -3.45 -13.59
CA LEU A 27 14.02 -3.92 -12.56
C LEU A 27 14.39 -3.41 -11.15
N ILE A 28 15.68 -3.33 -10.83
CA ILE A 28 16.13 -2.71 -9.58
C ILE A 28 15.80 -1.21 -9.56
N SER A 29 15.95 -0.52 -10.69
CA SER A 29 15.61 0.90 -10.79
C SER A 29 14.12 1.15 -10.52
N THR A 30 13.22 0.37 -11.13
CA THR A 30 11.78 0.53 -10.89
C THR A 30 11.39 0.13 -9.47
N ARG A 31 12.04 -0.88 -8.88
CA ARG A 31 11.84 -1.23 -7.46
C ARG A 31 12.23 -0.07 -6.53
N ASN A 32 13.40 0.52 -6.75
CA ASN A 32 13.85 1.66 -5.96
C ASN A 32 12.93 2.87 -6.12
N GLN A 33 12.32 3.06 -7.30
CA GLN A 33 11.31 4.10 -7.50
C GLN A 33 10.06 3.85 -6.65
N VAL A 34 9.60 2.60 -6.53
CA VAL A 34 8.51 2.24 -5.61
C VAL A 34 8.89 2.54 -4.17
N ASP A 35 10.08 2.12 -3.73
CA ASP A 35 10.56 2.35 -2.36
C ASP A 35 10.67 3.85 -2.04
N ASN A 36 11.11 4.67 -3.00
CA ASN A 36 11.17 6.11 -2.86
C ASN A 36 9.77 6.75 -2.73
N GLN A 37 8.81 6.33 -3.56
CA GLN A 37 7.43 6.80 -3.43
C GLN A 37 6.80 6.31 -2.13
N PHE A 38 7.12 5.09 -1.70
CA PHE A 38 6.64 4.54 -0.45
C PHE A 38 7.14 5.33 0.76
N ALA A 39 8.42 5.73 0.78
CA ALA A 39 8.98 6.53 1.87
C ALA A 39 8.21 7.86 2.09
N ASN A 40 7.70 8.47 1.03
CA ASN A 40 6.90 9.70 1.11
C ASN A 40 5.53 9.47 1.77
N ILE A 41 4.93 8.30 1.58
CA ILE A 41 3.59 7.96 2.10
C ILE A 41 3.65 7.24 3.45
N ASP A 42 4.74 6.54 3.78
CA ASP A 42 4.97 5.82 5.03
C ASP A 42 4.82 6.73 6.27
N VAL A 43 5.20 8.00 6.14
CA VAL A 43 5.02 9.00 7.21
C VAL A 43 3.54 9.23 7.52
N ILE A 44 2.69 9.33 6.49
CA ILE A 44 1.24 9.55 6.63
C ILE A 44 0.57 8.29 7.17
N LEU A 45 0.96 7.13 6.63
CA LEU A 45 0.48 5.82 7.10
C LEU A 45 0.84 5.58 8.58
N LYS A 46 2.02 6.03 9.00
CA LYS A 46 2.43 6.00 10.41
C LYS A 46 1.60 6.94 11.26
N GLN A 47 1.31 8.17 10.81
CA GLN A 47 0.41 9.08 11.52
C GLN A 47 -0.96 8.45 11.75
N ARG A 48 -1.52 7.77 10.74
CA ARG A 48 -2.77 7.00 10.88
C ARG A 48 -2.65 5.90 11.95
N ALA A 49 -1.56 5.14 11.91
CA ALA A 49 -1.31 4.08 12.89
C ALA A 49 -1.16 4.64 14.32
N ASP A 50 -0.58 5.82 14.48
CA ASP A 50 -0.39 6.48 15.76
C ASP A 50 -1.69 7.05 16.36
N GLN A 51 -2.71 7.33 15.53
CA GLN A 51 -4.04 7.78 15.98
C GLN A 51 -4.94 6.65 16.51
N ILE A 52 -4.64 5.38 16.17
CA ILE A 52 -5.48 4.23 16.53
C ILE A 52 -5.70 4.06 18.05
N PRO A 53 -4.69 4.16 18.93
CA PRO A 53 -4.91 4.00 20.35
C PRO A 53 -5.91 5.04 20.91
N GLN A 54 -5.87 6.26 20.39
CA GLN A 54 -6.81 7.32 20.75
C GLN A 54 -8.22 6.98 20.26
N LEU A 55 -8.35 6.47 19.03
CA LEU A 55 -9.63 5.99 18.51
C LEU A 55 -10.22 4.88 19.39
N VAL A 56 -9.44 3.87 19.72
CA VAL A 56 -9.88 2.74 20.55
C VAL A 56 -10.37 3.25 21.90
N THR A 57 -9.61 4.14 22.54
CA THR A 57 -9.99 4.72 23.85
C THR A 57 -11.34 5.44 23.82
N ILE A 58 -11.65 6.17 22.73
CA ILE A 58 -12.89 6.96 22.60
C ILE A 58 -14.09 6.07 22.23
N THR A 59 -13.87 5.05 21.40
CA THR A 59 -14.95 4.29 20.74
C THR A 59 -15.24 2.95 21.40
N GLU A 60 -14.24 2.29 22.01
CA GLU A 60 -14.37 0.92 22.52
C GLU A 60 -15.44 0.80 23.63
N LYS A 61 -15.51 1.79 24.52
CA LYS A 61 -16.51 1.81 25.60
C LYS A 61 -17.94 2.01 25.09
N ALA A 62 -18.13 2.69 23.97
CA ALA A 62 -19.45 2.87 23.38
C ALA A 62 -19.85 1.66 22.52
N MET A 63 -18.88 0.97 21.93
CA MET A 63 -19.05 -0.13 20.99
C MET A 63 -18.58 -1.47 21.57
N GLU A 64 -18.94 -1.78 22.83
CA GLU A 64 -18.42 -2.96 23.55
C GLU A 64 -18.77 -4.30 22.89
N HIS A 65 -19.81 -4.35 22.06
CA HIS A 65 -20.20 -5.53 21.29
C HIS A 65 -19.33 -5.75 20.04
N GLU A 66 -18.51 -4.76 19.64
CA GLU A 66 -17.72 -4.74 18.41
C GLU A 66 -16.22 -5.01 18.66
N LYS A 67 -15.88 -5.72 19.74
CA LYS A 67 -14.49 -6.04 20.13
C LYS A 67 -13.65 -6.67 19.03
N SER A 68 -14.27 -7.45 18.13
CA SER A 68 -13.57 -8.05 17.00
C SER A 68 -13.00 -7.01 16.03
N LEU A 69 -13.67 -5.86 15.86
CA LEU A 69 -13.18 -4.77 15.01
C LEU A 69 -11.94 -4.12 15.64
N PHE A 70 -11.98 -3.81 16.93
CA PHE A 70 -10.84 -3.20 17.64
C PHE A 70 -9.63 -4.15 17.72
N THR A 71 -9.88 -5.45 17.88
CA THR A 71 -8.82 -6.47 17.83
C THR A 71 -8.17 -6.51 16.44
N SER A 72 -9.00 -6.59 15.38
CA SER A 72 -8.51 -6.59 13.99
C SER A 72 -7.72 -5.32 13.66
N LEU A 73 -8.17 -4.16 14.15
CA LEU A 73 -7.48 -2.88 13.95
C LEU A 73 -6.13 -2.86 14.67
N SER A 74 -6.08 -3.37 15.90
CA SER A 74 -4.87 -3.43 16.72
C SER A 74 -3.84 -4.39 16.11
N ASP A 75 -4.30 -5.54 15.61
CA ASP A 75 -3.46 -6.52 14.92
C ASP A 75 -2.89 -5.94 13.62
N ALA A 76 -3.73 -5.27 12.81
CA ALA A 76 -3.29 -4.62 11.58
C ALA A 76 -2.25 -3.53 11.87
N ARG A 77 -2.49 -2.70 12.90
CA ARG A 77 -1.52 -1.70 13.38
C ARG A 77 -0.20 -2.34 13.79
N GLN A 78 -0.24 -3.41 14.58
CA GLN A 78 0.97 -4.09 15.05
C GLN A 78 1.74 -4.73 13.88
N ARG A 79 1.04 -5.34 12.92
CA ARG A 79 1.65 -5.86 11.70
C ARG A 79 2.33 -4.75 10.90
N TYR A 80 1.67 -3.59 10.74
CA TYR A 80 2.26 -2.42 10.09
C TYR A 80 3.55 -1.93 10.76
N LEU A 81 3.53 -1.80 12.10
CA LEU A 81 4.68 -1.27 12.86
C LEU A 81 5.87 -2.24 12.89
N ASN A 82 5.62 -3.55 12.83
CA ASN A 82 6.67 -4.56 12.85
C ASN A 82 7.21 -4.91 11.45
N ALA A 83 6.45 -4.59 10.39
CA ALA A 83 6.81 -4.89 9.02
C ALA A 83 8.09 -4.14 8.60
N GLN A 84 9.05 -4.89 8.08
CA GLN A 84 10.30 -4.35 7.53
C GLN A 84 10.21 -4.11 6.03
N GLN A 85 9.39 -4.90 5.34
CA GLN A 85 9.22 -4.85 3.90
C GLN A 85 8.03 -3.98 3.52
N VAL A 86 8.15 -3.33 2.36
CA VAL A 86 7.14 -2.41 1.82
C VAL A 86 5.82 -3.13 1.53
N ASP A 87 5.86 -4.33 0.97
CA ASP A 87 4.67 -5.16 0.69
C ASP A 87 3.86 -5.50 1.93
N ASP A 88 4.54 -5.89 3.01
CA ASP A 88 3.91 -6.19 4.30
C ASP A 88 3.28 -4.93 4.91
N LYS A 89 3.99 -3.79 4.85
CA LYS A 89 3.47 -2.51 5.32
C LYS A 89 2.23 -2.06 4.56
N ILE A 90 2.22 -2.17 3.24
CA ILE A 90 1.06 -1.81 2.42
C ILE A 90 -0.13 -2.73 2.74
N SER A 91 0.12 -4.03 2.85
CA SER A 91 -0.93 -5.00 3.14
C SER A 91 -1.59 -4.73 4.50
N ALA A 92 -0.79 -4.49 5.53
CA ALA A 92 -1.27 -4.13 6.87
C ALA A 92 -1.97 -2.76 6.89
N SER A 93 -1.43 -1.79 6.16
CA SER A 93 -2.02 -0.46 5.96
C SER A 93 -3.41 -0.54 5.30
N ASN A 94 -3.56 -1.32 4.24
CA ASN A 94 -4.85 -1.50 3.56
C ASN A 94 -5.86 -2.18 4.49
N GLU A 95 -5.43 -3.19 5.27
CA GLU A 95 -6.29 -3.82 6.28
C GLU A 95 -6.76 -2.83 7.34
N MET A 96 -5.83 -2.01 7.85
CA MET A 96 -6.11 -0.96 8.83
C MET A 96 -7.14 0.05 8.29
N GLY A 97 -6.98 0.51 7.05
CA GLY A 97 -7.95 1.39 6.38
C GLY A 97 -9.34 0.75 6.27
N ARG A 98 -9.42 -0.52 5.81
CA ARG A 98 -10.70 -1.24 5.70
C ARG A 98 -11.40 -1.43 7.05
N VAL A 99 -10.65 -1.74 8.11
CA VAL A 99 -11.22 -1.90 9.45
C VAL A 99 -11.69 -0.54 9.99
N LEU A 100 -10.92 0.52 9.76
CA LEU A 100 -11.30 1.88 10.15
C LEU A 100 -12.62 2.32 9.50
N SER A 101 -12.77 2.11 8.19
CA SER A 101 -14.02 2.40 7.48
C SER A 101 -15.21 1.63 8.05
N ARG A 102 -15.01 0.36 8.45
CA ARG A 102 -16.06 -0.42 9.13
C ARG A 102 -16.40 0.15 10.51
N ILE A 103 -15.41 0.57 11.29
CA ILE A 103 -15.66 1.16 12.62
C ILE A 103 -16.49 2.43 12.47
N VAL A 104 -16.16 3.31 11.52
CA VAL A 104 -16.94 4.53 11.25
C VAL A 104 -18.38 4.17 10.85
N ALA A 105 -18.56 3.22 9.94
CA ALA A 105 -19.90 2.78 9.53
C ALA A 105 -20.72 2.18 10.67
N VAL A 106 -20.09 1.38 11.55
CA VAL A 106 -20.79 0.81 12.70
C VAL A 106 -21.07 1.87 13.77
N ALA A 107 -20.20 2.87 13.93
CA ALA A 107 -20.38 3.97 14.87
C ALA A 107 -21.65 4.79 14.58
N GLU A 108 -22.13 4.85 13.33
CA GLU A 108 -23.42 5.48 12.99
C GLU A 108 -24.61 4.89 13.76
N ASN A 109 -24.52 3.62 14.18
CA ASN A 109 -25.55 2.97 15.01
C ASN A 109 -25.52 3.41 16.48
N TYR A 110 -24.57 4.27 16.88
CA TYR A 110 -24.37 4.73 18.26
C TYR A 110 -24.50 6.27 18.34
N PRO A 111 -25.74 6.81 18.42
CA PRO A 111 -26.00 8.25 18.39
C PRO A 111 -25.23 9.06 19.45
N THR A 112 -25.06 8.49 20.65
CA THR A 112 -24.34 9.13 21.76
C THR A 112 -22.84 9.26 21.49
N LEU A 113 -22.25 8.32 20.74
CA LEU A 113 -20.85 8.36 20.34
C LEU A 113 -20.63 9.41 19.27
N ILE A 114 -21.47 9.42 18.22
CA ILE A 114 -21.31 10.36 17.10
C ILE A 114 -21.59 11.82 17.49
N SER A 115 -22.41 12.04 18.52
CA SER A 115 -22.64 13.39 19.08
C SER A 115 -21.51 13.88 19.99
N GLY A 116 -20.58 13.01 20.37
CA GLY A 116 -19.49 13.34 21.29
C GLY A 116 -18.42 14.22 20.64
N GLU A 117 -17.97 15.25 21.36
CA GLU A 117 -16.93 16.17 20.88
C GLU A 117 -15.63 15.44 20.54
N GLN A 118 -15.21 14.48 21.39
CA GLN A 118 -13.97 13.72 21.20
C GLN A 118 -14.01 12.84 19.94
N PHE A 119 -15.17 12.26 19.62
CA PHE A 119 -15.32 11.44 18.42
C PHE A 119 -15.36 12.30 17.15
N SER A 120 -15.99 13.49 17.22
CA SER A 120 -15.97 14.46 16.13
C SER A 120 -14.55 14.94 15.80
N GLN A 121 -13.76 15.30 16.82
CA GLN A 121 -12.36 15.68 16.66
C GLN A 121 -11.53 14.55 16.02
N LEU A 122 -11.76 13.31 16.43
CA LEU A 122 -11.09 12.14 15.87
C LEU A 122 -11.45 11.91 14.40
N GLN A 123 -12.73 12.05 14.02
CA GLN A 123 -13.15 11.95 12.62
C GLN A 123 -12.47 13.01 11.76
N ILE A 124 -12.37 14.25 12.23
CA ILE A 124 -11.66 15.33 11.52
C ILE A 124 -10.19 14.94 11.34
N ALA A 125 -9.52 14.51 12.41
CA ALA A 125 -8.10 14.13 12.36
C ALA A 125 -7.84 12.93 11.43
N LEU A 126 -8.76 11.97 11.35
CA LEU A 126 -8.69 10.85 10.42
C LEU A 126 -8.95 11.29 8.98
N SER A 127 -9.94 12.15 8.76
CA SER A 127 -10.23 12.72 7.43
C SER A 127 -9.03 13.49 6.89
N GLU A 128 -8.37 14.30 7.72
CA GLU A 128 -7.16 15.01 7.32
C GLU A 128 -6.01 14.08 6.90
N VAL A 129 -5.90 12.92 7.56
CA VAL A 129 -4.89 11.91 7.23
C VAL A 129 -5.26 11.20 5.92
N GLU A 130 -6.52 10.83 5.73
CA GLU A 130 -7.00 10.21 4.49
C GLU A 130 -6.90 11.17 3.29
N ASP A 131 -7.20 12.46 3.46
CA ASP A 131 -7.03 13.47 2.40
C ASP A 131 -5.56 13.59 1.96
N LYS A 132 -4.63 13.61 2.92
CA LYS A 132 -3.19 13.59 2.64
C LYS A 132 -2.77 12.30 1.95
N LEU A 133 -3.34 11.17 2.38
CA LEU A 133 -3.07 9.86 1.79
C LEU A 133 -3.55 9.81 0.34
N ALA A 134 -4.75 10.32 0.06
CA ALA A 134 -5.33 10.36 -1.26
C ALA A 134 -4.49 11.17 -2.25
N GLN A 135 -3.99 12.34 -1.82
CA GLN A 135 -3.10 13.17 -2.64
C GLN A 135 -1.75 12.52 -2.99
N ARG A 136 -1.31 11.50 -2.23
CA ARG A 136 0.00 10.84 -2.42
C ARG A 136 -0.11 9.43 -2.99
N ARG A 137 -1.28 8.81 -2.88
CA ARG A 137 -1.56 7.44 -3.32
C ARG A 137 -1.36 7.26 -4.82
N GLU A 138 -1.75 8.25 -5.63
CA GLU A 138 -1.59 8.20 -7.09
C GLU A 138 -0.13 7.91 -7.49
N GLY A 139 0.82 8.75 -7.03
CA GLY A 139 2.24 8.57 -7.36
C GLY A 139 2.84 7.25 -6.87
N PHE A 140 2.41 6.75 -5.72
CA PHE A 140 2.82 5.43 -5.23
C PHE A 140 2.25 4.30 -6.09
N ASN A 141 0.95 4.36 -6.41
CA ASN A 141 0.27 3.33 -7.20
C ASN A 141 0.76 3.31 -8.65
N ASP A 142 1.12 4.46 -9.22
CA ASP A 142 1.71 4.57 -10.56
C ASP A 142 3.07 3.89 -10.60
N ALA A 143 3.99 4.24 -9.68
CA ALA A 143 5.30 3.58 -9.59
C ALA A 143 5.18 2.07 -9.36
N THR A 144 4.24 1.65 -8.51
CA THR A 144 3.99 0.24 -8.22
C THR A 144 3.44 -0.49 -9.44
N THR A 145 2.55 0.15 -10.19
CA THR A 145 2.01 -0.40 -11.44
C THR A 145 3.08 -0.51 -12.51
N GLU A 146 3.96 0.49 -12.64
CA GLU A 146 5.11 0.47 -13.54
C GLU A 146 6.05 -0.70 -13.20
N TYR A 147 6.43 -0.85 -11.94
CA TYR A 147 7.25 -1.98 -11.47
C TYR A 147 6.57 -3.34 -11.72
N ASN A 148 5.30 -3.49 -11.35
CA ASN A 148 4.53 -4.72 -11.52
C ASN A 148 4.41 -5.10 -13.01
N THR A 149 4.21 -4.11 -13.88
CA THR A 149 4.19 -4.30 -15.33
C THR A 149 5.56 -4.71 -15.84
N ALA A 150 6.64 -4.06 -15.36
CA ALA A 150 8.00 -4.37 -15.76
C ALA A 150 8.42 -5.80 -15.42
N ILE A 151 8.00 -6.36 -14.28
CA ILE A 151 8.32 -7.75 -13.90
C ILE A 151 7.44 -8.78 -14.62
N GLN A 152 6.28 -8.39 -15.15
CA GLN A 152 5.38 -9.28 -15.90
C GLN A 152 5.65 -9.29 -17.40
N MET A 153 6.20 -8.20 -17.94
CA MET A 153 6.44 -8.04 -19.37
C MET A 153 7.51 -9.02 -19.87
N PHE A 154 7.27 -9.67 -21.01
CA PHE A 154 8.31 -10.42 -21.70
C PHE A 154 9.28 -9.44 -22.37
N PRO A 155 10.60 -9.60 -22.23
CA PRO A 155 11.31 -10.77 -21.67
C PRO A 155 11.71 -10.65 -20.19
N ASN A 156 11.42 -9.52 -19.55
CA ASN A 156 11.78 -9.26 -18.16
C ASN A 156 11.25 -10.33 -17.20
N SER A 157 10.09 -10.92 -17.45
CA SER A 157 9.47 -11.95 -16.61
C SER A 157 10.33 -13.20 -16.39
N ILE A 158 11.21 -13.54 -17.33
CA ILE A 158 12.17 -14.65 -17.17
C ILE A 158 13.19 -14.31 -16.07
N ILE A 159 13.75 -13.10 -16.16
CA ILE A 159 14.77 -12.62 -15.22
C ILE A 159 14.11 -12.35 -13.86
N ALA A 160 12.93 -11.73 -13.86
CA ALA A 160 12.14 -11.49 -12.67
C ALA A 160 11.86 -12.80 -11.90
N GLY A 161 11.43 -13.86 -12.60
CA GLY A 161 11.21 -15.17 -12.02
C GLY A 161 12.48 -15.80 -11.45
N PHE A 162 13.60 -15.73 -12.18
CA PHE A 162 14.88 -16.31 -11.73
C PHE A 162 15.45 -15.61 -10.49
N PHE A 163 15.30 -14.28 -10.38
CA PHE A 163 15.77 -13.48 -9.25
C PHE A 163 14.69 -13.19 -8.20
N ASN A 164 13.53 -13.84 -8.27
CA ASN A 164 12.44 -13.75 -7.30
C ASN A 164 11.91 -12.32 -7.07
N PHE A 165 11.81 -11.53 -8.14
CA PHE A 165 11.06 -10.27 -8.10
C PHE A 165 9.57 -10.58 -7.96
N LYS A 166 8.96 -10.03 -6.91
CA LYS A 166 7.55 -10.26 -6.59
C LYS A 166 6.71 -9.03 -6.90
N LEU A 167 5.45 -9.24 -7.22
CA LEU A 167 4.46 -8.18 -7.33
C LEU A 167 4.30 -7.48 -5.99
N LEU A 168 4.19 -6.16 -6.03
CA LEU A 168 3.90 -5.33 -4.88
C LEU A 168 2.40 -4.98 -4.86
N PRO A 169 1.76 -5.00 -3.68
CA PRO A 169 0.37 -4.57 -3.55
C PRO A 169 0.25 -3.06 -3.78
N LEU A 170 -0.89 -2.62 -4.31
CA LEU A 170 -1.25 -1.20 -4.39
C LEU A 170 -1.82 -0.72 -3.06
N LEU A 171 -1.82 0.59 -2.82
CA LEU A 171 -2.61 1.19 -1.76
C LEU A 171 -4.07 1.27 -2.20
N ASP A 172 -4.97 0.76 -1.36
CA ASP A 172 -6.40 0.72 -1.63
C ASP A 172 -6.99 2.13 -1.67
N ILE A 173 -7.99 2.34 -2.53
CA ILE A 173 -8.86 3.51 -2.50
C ILE A 173 -9.82 3.38 -1.31
N SER A 174 -9.98 4.45 -0.52
CA SER A 174 -10.89 4.46 0.62
C SER A 174 -12.34 4.23 0.16
N ASP A 175 -13.18 3.64 1.00
CA ASP A 175 -14.57 3.39 0.62
C ASP A 175 -15.37 4.69 0.46
N ASP A 176 -14.96 5.76 1.14
CA ASP A 176 -15.57 7.09 0.97
C ASP A 176 -15.23 7.72 -0.38
N GLU A 177 -14.02 7.53 -0.89
CA GLU A 177 -13.66 7.99 -2.25
C GLU A 177 -14.37 7.21 -3.36
N LYS A 178 -14.79 5.96 -3.08
CA LYS A 178 -15.59 5.18 -4.03
C LYS A 178 -17.04 5.65 -4.09
N LYS A 179 -17.53 6.39 -3.09
CA LYS A 179 -18.93 6.87 -3.05
C LYS A 179 -19.12 8.02 -4.04
N TYR A 180 -19.94 7.78 -5.06
CA TYR A 180 -20.44 8.84 -5.93
C TYR A 180 -21.73 9.42 -5.33
N ASN A 181 -21.67 10.68 -4.86
CA ASN A 181 -22.82 11.34 -4.22
C ASN A 181 -23.86 11.90 -5.19
N GLY A 182 -23.71 11.67 -6.50
CA GLY A 182 -24.61 12.22 -7.52
C GLY A 182 -24.47 13.74 -7.67
N ILE A 183 -25.03 14.28 -8.76
CA ILE A 183 -25.29 15.72 -8.87
C ILE A 183 -26.56 16.00 -8.09
N GLN A 184 -26.42 16.56 -6.88
CA GLN A 184 -27.55 17.07 -6.10
C GLN A 184 -27.98 18.40 -6.71
N PHE A 185 -29.02 18.39 -7.56
CA PHE A 185 -29.67 19.63 -7.97
C PHE A 185 -30.40 20.20 -6.74
N LYS A 186 -30.00 21.40 -6.30
CA LYS A 186 -30.70 22.18 -5.27
C LYS A 186 -32.04 22.68 -5.78
#